data_AF-A0A1C5U2P1-F1
#
_entry.id   AF-A0A1C5U2P1-F1
#
_cell.length_a   1.000
_cell.length_b   1.000
_cell.length_c   1.000
_cell.angle_alpha   90.00
_cell.angle_beta   90.00
_cell.angle_gamma   90.00
#
_symmetry.space_group_name_H-M   'P 1'
#
loop_
_entity.id
_entity.type
_entity.pdbx_description
1 polymer ?
#
loop_
_entity_poly.entity_id
_entity_poly.type
_entity_poly.pdbx_seq_one_letter_code
_entity_poly.pdbx_strand_id
1 'polypeptide(L)'
;MSRQFEISYSFGYVYDKSKLIAMYPVGSNVISEDEYEMEVEVAFLEDGINAAFKEEDIKFANDTMKPLEMFLMKPNNIIPFVDTIKDFDTKEELTKLITEFDKEYELKNEYIQKGYEIKDYYDVFKNVTKYIPNENLDNLNILKIESEKFDMNKFLNDIKENLDEVTEANPIFMEKSELTPRLFIKSKSANSTKCFYIPFATYGSSYDDGIVCANKERIEDIDSDMGDLEITVTKDAGYIIENINNILTFKISNFNSKTENNNQITQVVDYGGIIKPMMIEFLNSYIKN
;
A
#
# COMPACT_ATOMS: atom_id res chain seq x y z
N MET A 1 -14.18 8.37 45.59
CA MET A 1 -14.00 8.50 44.15
C MET A 1 -14.72 7.34 43.53
N SER A 2 -15.53 7.57 42.48
CA SER A 2 -16.02 6.46 41.67
C SER A 2 -14.82 5.76 41.06
N ARG A 3 -14.91 4.44 40.93
CA ARG A 3 -13.88 3.65 40.28
C ARG A 3 -13.72 4.15 38.85
N GLN A 4 -12.49 4.15 38.32
CA GLN A 4 -12.23 4.56 36.96
C GLN A 4 -11.61 3.42 36.17
N PHE A 5 -11.94 3.33 34.89
CA PHE A 5 -11.37 2.39 33.94
C PHE A 5 -10.39 3.13 33.03
N GLU A 6 -9.26 2.50 32.79
CA GLU A 6 -8.29 2.86 31.77
C GLU A 6 -8.45 1.88 30.59
N ILE A 7 -8.94 2.37 29.46
CA ILE A 7 -9.21 1.58 28.26
C ILE A 7 -8.11 1.90 27.26
N SER A 8 -7.38 0.88 26.80
CA SER A 8 -6.34 1.01 25.77
C SER A 8 -6.86 0.58 24.40
N TYR A 9 -6.52 1.35 23.37
CA TYR A 9 -6.98 1.13 22.01
C TYR A 9 -5.81 0.93 21.05
N SER A 10 -6.06 0.12 20.01
CA SER A 10 -5.16 -0.10 18.88
C SER A 10 -5.91 0.01 17.56
N PHE A 11 -5.19 0.39 16.51
CA PHE A 11 -5.64 0.24 15.13
C PHE A 11 -5.11 -1.06 14.55
N GLY A 12 -6.01 -1.92 14.10
CA GLY A 12 -5.70 -3.11 13.34
C GLY A 12 -5.72 -2.84 11.84
N TYR A 13 -4.55 -2.87 11.22
CA TYR A 13 -4.36 -2.71 9.79
C TYR A 13 -4.55 -4.06 9.09
N VAL A 14 -5.59 -4.19 8.27
CA VAL A 14 -6.03 -5.46 7.69
C VAL A 14 -5.35 -5.71 6.34
N TYR A 15 -4.50 -6.74 6.28
CA TYR A 15 -3.82 -7.20 5.07
C TYR A 15 -4.40 -8.55 4.62
N ASP A 16 -5.40 -8.50 3.73
CA ASP A 16 -6.18 -9.69 3.35
C ASP A 16 -5.37 -10.79 2.68
N LYS A 17 -4.41 -10.41 1.84
CA LYS A 17 -3.54 -11.33 1.10
C LYS A 17 -2.61 -12.13 2.00
N SER A 18 -2.21 -11.53 3.11
CA SER A 18 -1.38 -12.13 4.15
C SER A 18 -2.21 -12.82 5.23
N LYS A 19 -3.55 -12.66 5.21
CA LYS A 19 -4.44 -13.01 6.33
C LYS A 19 -3.87 -12.51 7.66
N LEU A 20 -3.53 -11.23 7.70
CA LEU A 20 -2.88 -10.59 8.84
C LEU A 20 -3.63 -9.32 9.24
N ILE A 21 -3.74 -9.09 10.56
CA ILE A 21 -4.06 -7.80 11.15
C ILE A 21 -2.85 -7.37 11.97
N ALA A 22 -2.20 -6.28 11.56
CA ALA A 22 -1.10 -5.69 12.31
C ALA A 22 -1.65 -4.60 13.24
N MET A 23 -1.47 -4.80 14.55
CA MET A 23 -2.01 -3.96 15.61
C MET A 23 -1.01 -2.87 15.98
N TYR A 24 -1.43 -1.62 15.86
CA TYR A 24 -0.66 -0.46 16.29
C TYR A 24 -1.37 0.24 17.46
N PRO A 25 -0.72 0.41 18.63
CA PRO A 25 -1.33 1.07 19.79
C PRO A 25 -1.46 2.58 19.56
N VAL A 26 -2.64 3.13 19.83
CA VAL A 26 -2.97 4.54 19.53
C VAL A 26 -3.23 5.38 20.77
N GLY A 27 -3.47 4.74 21.93
CA GLY A 27 -3.56 5.45 23.19
C GLY A 27 -4.52 4.81 24.17
N SER A 28 -4.86 5.57 25.20
CA SER A 28 -5.79 5.14 26.24
C SER A 28 -6.73 6.26 26.65
N ASN A 29 -7.95 5.89 27.03
CA ASN A 29 -8.93 6.79 27.64
C ASN A 29 -9.18 6.40 29.10
N VAL A 30 -9.56 7.39 29.93
CA VAL A 30 -9.95 7.15 31.32
C VAL A 30 -11.40 7.59 31.50
N ILE A 31 -12.25 6.64 31.89
CA ILE A 31 -13.69 6.84 32.08
C ILE A 31 -14.10 6.39 33.48
N SER A 32 -15.08 7.05 34.08
CA SER A 32 -15.63 6.56 35.36
C SER A 32 -16.52 5.33 35.13
N GLU A 33 -16.52 4.40 36.09
CA GLU A 33 -17.37 3.19 36.02
C GLU A 33 -18.85 3.56 35.89
N ASP A 34 -19.28 4.67 36.49
CA ASP A 34 -20.66 5.17 36.43
C ASP A 34 -21.05 5.74 35.05
N GLU A 35 -20.07 6.14 34.23
CA GLU A 35 -20.26 6.69 32.88
C GLU A 35 -19.95 5.66 31.78
N TYR A 36 -19.38 4.51 32.13
CA TYR A 36 -19.00 3.49 31.16
C TYR A 36 -20.23 2.71 30.68
N GLU A 37 -20.59 2.92 29.42
CA GLU A 37 -21.61 2.16 28.70
C GLU A 37 -20.98 1.38 27.55
N MET A 38 -20.87 0.06 27.69
CA MET A 38 -20.22 -0.82 26.71
C MET A 38 -20.84 -0.69 25.31
N GLU A 39 -22.18 -0.66 25.23
CA GLU A 39 -22.91 -0.52 23.96
C GLU A 39 -22.55 0.78 23.23
N VAL A 40 -22.33 1.86 23.98
CA VAL A 40 -21.94 3.18 23.44
C VAL A 40 -20.51 3.13 22.93
N GLU A 41 -19.58 2.56 23.69
CA GLU A 41 -18.18 2.39 23.25
C GLU A 41 -18.10 1.53 21.97
N VAL A 42 -18.87 0.43 21.91
CA VAL A 42 -18.96 -0.43 20.73
C VAL A 42 -19.48 0.34 19.52
N ALA A 43 -20.58 1.07 19.67
CA ALA A 43 -21.16 1.87 18.57
C ALA A 43 -20.18 2.91 18.01
N PHE A 44 -19.41 3.59 18.88
CA PHE A 44 -18.38 4.53 18.43
C PHE A 44 -17.27 3.84 17.63
N LEU A 45 -16.84 2.65 18.04
CA LEU A 45 -15.82 1.91 17.30
C LEU A 45 -16.33 1.35 15.97
N GLU A 46 -17.61 0.96 15.90
CA GLU A 46 -18.27 0.50 14.67
C GLU A 46 -18.40 1.61 13.61
N ASP A 47 -18.55 2.87 14.04
CA ASP A 47 -18.52 4.04 13.16
C ASP A 47 -17.12 4.28 12.52
N GLY A 48 -16.10 3.57 13.00
CA GLY A 48 -14.75 3.54 12.43
C GLY A 48 -13.81 4.60 13.00
N ILE A 49 -12.53 4.51 12.59
CA ILE A 49 -11.45 5.28 13.24
C ILE A 49 -11.63 6.80 13.12
N ASN A 50 -12.21 7.30 12.03
CA ASN A 50 -12.40 8.73 11.80
C ASN A 50 -13.47 9.35 12.72
N ALA A 51 -14.43 8.54 13.19
CA ALA A 51 -15.45 8.97 14.13
C ALA A 51 -14.95 8.85 15.58
N ALA A 52 -14.20 7.79 15.88
CA ALA A 52 -13.78 7.47 17.25
C ALA A 52 -12.47 8.15 17.69
N PHE A 53 -11.59 8.57 16.77
CA PHE A 53 -10.24 9.03 17.11
C PHE A 53 -9.90 10.37 16.47
N LYS A 54 -8.90 11.06 17.04
CA LYS A 54 -8.42 12.34 16.50
C LYS A 54 -7.64 12.11 15.22
N GLU A 55 -7.77 13.06 14.30
CA GLU A 55 -7.07 13.05 13.02
C GLU A 55 -5.54 12.95 13.18
N GLU A 56 -4.97 13.60 14.21
CA GLU A 56 -3.54 13.55 14.51
C GLU A 56 -3.06 12.13 14.86
N ASP A 57 -3.83 11.39 15.66
CA ASP A 57 -3.50 10.02 16.08
C ASP A 57 -3.57 9.06 14.88
N ILE A 58 -4.60 9.23 14.03
CA ILE A 58 -4.78 8.49 12.78
C ILE A 58 -3.61 8.73 11.83
N LYS A 59 -3.24 9.99 11.62
CA LYS A 59 -2.12 10.35 10.76
C LYS A 59 -0.81 9.73 11.26
N PHE A 60 -0.53 9.83 12.55
CA PHE A 60 0.70 9.29 13.13
C PHE A 60 0.78 7.76 13.02
N ALA A 61 -0.33 7.07 13.27
CA ALA A 61 -0.41 5.62 13.11
C ALA A 61 -0.20 5.21 11.63
N ASN A 62 -0.87 5.90 10.70
CA ASN A 62 -0.75 5.62 9.27
C ASN A 62 0.68 5.82 8.76
N ASP A 63 1.32 6.92 9.14
CA ASP A 63 2.72 7.21 8.78
C ASP A 63 3.68 6.14 9.33
N THR A 64 3.42 5.64 10.55
CA THR A 64 4.23 4.59 11.18
C THR A 64 4.07 3.23 10.49
N MET A 65 2.86 2.92 10.02
CA MET A 65 2.54 1.65 9.37
C MET A 65 2.88 1.63 7.88
N LYS A 66 3.01 2.80 7.25
CA LYS A 66 3.33 2.99 5.83
C LYS A 66 4.48 2.11 5.32
N PRO A 67 5.60 1.91 6.04
CA PRO A 67 6.69 1.09 5.53
C PRO A 67 6.32 -0.39 5.30
N LEU A 68 5.29 -0.92 5.96
CA LEU A 68 4.82 -2.29 5.74
C LEU A 68 4.17 -2.47 4.36
N GLU A 69 3.62 -1.41 3.76
CA GLU A 69 2.94 -1.49 2.47
C GLU A 69 3.87 -1.93 1.33
N MET A 70 5.17 -1.69 1.47
CA MET A 70 6.17 -2.16 0.52
C MET A 70 6.22 -3.70 0.43
N PHE A 71 5.91 -4.38 1.53
CA PHE A 71 5.98 -5.85 1.64
C PHE A 71 4.60 -6.52 1.64
N LEU A 72 3.63 -5.88 2.29
CA LEU A 72 2.30 -6.43 2.56
C LEU A 72 1.19 -5.80 1.72
N MET A 73 1.53 -4.78 0.90
CA MET A 73 0.60 -3.92 0.16
C MET A 73 -0.20 -2.97 1.04
N LYS A 74 -1.00 -2.10 0.44
CA LYS A 74 -1.89 -1.22 1.20
C LYS A 74 -2.88 -2.06 2.03
N PRO A 75 -3.13 -1.69 3.29
CA PRO A 75 -4.18 -2.33 4.09
C PRO A 75 -5.53 -2.06 3.44
N ASN A 76 -6.41 -3.06 3.41
CA ASN A 76 -7.75 -2.91 2.83
C ASN A 76 -8.71 -2.18 3.75
N ASN A 77 -8.45 -2.24 5.06
CA ASN A 77 -9.24 -1.58 6.08
C ASN A 77 -8.38 -1.31 7.33
N ILE A 78 -8.79 -0.36 8.14
CA ILE A 78 -8.22 -0.07 9.45
C ILE A 78 -9.36 -0.10 10.47
N ILE A 79 -9.24 -0.99 11.45
CA ILE A 79 -10.31 -1.28 12.40
C ILE A 79 -9.83 -0.98 13.81
N PRO A 80 -10.58 -0.23 14.62
CA PRO A 80 -10.19 -0.01 16.01
C PRO A 80 -10.48 -1.23 16.87
N PHE A 81 -9.63 -1.47 17.86
CA PHE A 81 -9.76 -2.54 18.86
C PHE A 81 -9.55 -1.97 20.25
N VAL A 82 -10.19 -2.62 21.23
CA VAL A 82 -9.83 -2.49 22.65
C VAL A 82 -8.82 -3.57 22.99
N ASP A 83 -7.63 -3.17 23.42
CA ASP A 83 -6.57 -4.11 23.81
C ASP A 83 -6.75 -4.59 25.24
N THR A 84 -6.91 -3.62 26.16
CA THR A 84 -7.05 -3.90 27.59
C THR A 84 -7.99 -2.89 28.24
N ILE A 85 -8.75 -3.35 29.23
CA ILE A 85 -9.50 -2.53 30.17
C ILE A 85 -8.90 -2.78 31.55
N LYS A 86 -8.38 -1.75 32.20
CA LYS A 86 -7.74 -1.83 33.51
C LYS A 86 -8.45 -0.95 34.52
N ASP A 87 -8.35 -1.32 35.79
CA ASP A 87 -8.67 -0.41 36.88
C ASP A 87 -7.61 0.71 36.91
N PHE A 88 -8.06 1.97 36.89
CA PHE A 88 -7.16 3.11 36.75
C PHE A 88 -6.20 3.26 37.95
N ASP A 89 -6.64 2.95 39.16
CA ASP A 89 -5.84 3.15 40.37
C ASP A 89 -4.86 1.98 40.60
N THR A 90 -5.36 0.76 40.47
CA THR A 90 -4.58 -0.46 40.76
C THR A 90 -3.80 -0.98 39.56
N LYS A 91 -4.16 -0.54 38.35
CA LYS A 91 -3.63 -1.04 37.06
C LYS A 91 -3.90 -2.53 36.81
N GLU A 92 -4.77 -3.16 37.60
CA GLU A 92 -5.19 -4.54 37.40
C GLU A 92 -6.07 -4.66 36.16
N GLU A 93 -5.82 -5.67 35.33
CA GLU A 93 -6.61 -5.94 34.14
C GLU A 93 -7.98 -6.53 34.51
N LEU A 94 -9.03 -5.97 33.91
CA LEU A 94 -10.41 -6.37 34.10
C LEU A 94 -10.84 -7.33 33.00
N THR A 95 -10.22 -8.52 32.97
CA THR A 95 -10.39 -9.54 31.91
C THR A 95 -11.85 -9.93 31.64
N LYS A 96 -12.73 -9.85 32.65
CA LYS A 96 -14.18 -10.07 32.47
C LYS A 96 -14.81 -9.03 31.53
N LEU A 97 -14.52 -7.75 31.76
CA LEU A 97 -15.02 -6.66 30.92
C LEU A 97 -14.48 -6.76 29.50
N ILE A 98 -13.20 -7.10 29.33
CA ILE A 98 -12.60 -7.33 28.01
C ILE A 98 -13.32 -8.47 27.28
N THR A 99 -13.62 -9.57 27.99
CA THR A 99 -14.30 -10.73 27.41
C THR A 99 -15.75 -10.41 27.03
N GLU A 100 -16.43 -9.56 27.79
CA GLU A 100 -17.78 -9.08 27.46
C GLU A 100 -17.74 -8.13 26.26
N PHE A 101 -16.78 -7.21 26.22
CA PHE A 101 -16.55 -6.32 25.08
C PHE A 101 -16.27 -7.09 23.78
N ASP A 102 -15.35 -8.07 23.81
CA ASP A 102 -15.01 -8.90 22.65
C ASP A 102 -16.22 -9.75 22.15
N LYS A 103 -17.20 -10.02 23.01
CA LYS A 103 -18.46 -10.68 22.62
C LYS A 103 -19.46 -9.73 22.00
N GLU A 104 -19.51 -8.49 22.45
CA GLU A 104 -20.42 -7.49 21.89
C GLU A 104 -19.90 -6.96 20.55
N TYR A 105 -18.61 -6.64 20.47
CA TYR A 105 -18.00 -6.05 19.27
C TYR A 105 -17.74 -7.07 18.14
N GLU A 106 -17.70 -8.38 18.46
CA GLU A 106 -17.50 -9.60 17.62
C GLU A 106 -16.36 -9.62 16.56
N LEU A 107 -15.89 -8.47 16.07
CA LEU A 107 -14.98 -8.27 14.94
C LEU A 107 -13.69 -9.07 15.05
N LYS A 108 -13.07 -9.05 16.24
CA LYS A 108 -11.86 -9.84 16.53
C LYS A 108 -12.09 -11.33 16.29
N ASN A 109 -13.21 -11.84 16.79
CA ASN A 109 -13.57 -13.25 16.63
C ASN A 109 -13.89 -13.59 15.18
N GLU A 110 -14.57 -12.69 14.45
CA GLU A 110 -14.85 -12.89 13.03
C GLU A 110 -13.57 -13.04 12.20
N TYR A 111 -12.58 -12.17 12.40
CA TYR A 111 -11.32 -12.24 11.66
C TYR A 111 -10.52 -13.50 11.99
N ILE A 112 -10.49 -13.89 13.27
CA ILE A 112 -9.88 -15.16 13.68
C ILE A 112 -10.57 -16.34 12.98
N GLN A 113 -11.91 -16.37 12.93
CA GLN A 113 -12.67 -17.41 12.23
C GLN A 113 -12.40 -17.41 10.71
N LYS A 114 -12.18 -16.22 10.11
CA LYS A 114 -11.76 -16.05 8.71
C LYS A 114 -10.28 -16.42 8.46
N GLY A 115 -9.55 -16.85 9.50
CA GLY A 115 -8.18 -17.35 9.43
C GLY A 115 -7.10 -16.29 9.54
N TYR A 116 -7.42 -15.09 10.05
CA TYR A 116 -6.44 -14.02 10.18
C TYR A 116 -5.58 -14.22 11.43
N GLU A 117 -4.28 -13.99 11.29
CA GLU A 117 -3.39 -13.78 12.42
C GLU A 117 -3.50 -12.33 12.88
N ILE A 118 -3.70 -12.09 14.19
CA ILE A 118 -3.65 -10.75 14.79
C ILE A 118 -2.34 -10.63 15.55
N LYS A 119 -1.52 -9.64 15.22
CA LYS A 119 -0.16 -9.48 15.75
C LYS A 119 0.18 -8.03 16.05
N ASP A 120 0.96 -7.82 17.10
CA ASP A 120 1.58 -6.52 17.38
C ASP A 120 2.48 -6.09 16.21
N TYR A 121 2.46 -4.80 15.89
CA TYR A 121 3.20 -4.28 14.75
C TYR A 121 4.71 -4.50 14.86
N TYR A 122 5.32 -4.44 16.05
CA TYR A 122 6.76 -4.71 16.19
C TYR A 122 7.10 -6.15 15.83
N ASP A 123 6.25 -7.11 16.20
CA ASP A 123 6.40 -8.51 15.81
C ASP A 123 6.25 -8.69 14.30
N VAL A 124 5.33 -7.96 13.67
CA VAL A 124 5.18 -7.96 12.21
C VAL A 124 6.42 -7.39 11.54
N PHE A 125 6.91 -6.21 11.95
CA PHE A 125 8.11 -5.59 11.38
C PHE A 125 9.33 -6.50 11.50
N LYS A 126 9.55 -7.11 12.66
CA LYS A 126 10.68 -8.01 12.91
C LYS A 126 10.63 -9.27 12.04
N ASN A 127 9.43 -9.72 11.69
CA ASN A 127 9.20 -10.97 10.97
C ASN A 127 8.45 -10.78 9.66
N VAL A 128 8.61 -9.62 9.00
CA VAL A 128 7.78 -9.21 7.86
C VAL A 128 7.81 -10.24 6.72
N THR A 129 8.95 -10.92 6.53
CA THR A 129 9.14 -11.96 5.53
C THR A 129 8.19 -13.15 5.70
N LYS A 130 7.70 -13.44 6.91
CA LYS A 130 6.69 -14.49 7.16
C LYS A 130 5.34 -14.12 6.53
N TYR A 131 5.04 -12.83 6.46
CA TYR A 131 3.73 -12.32 6.07
C TYR A 131 3.69 -11.82 4.63
N ILE A 132 4.80 -11.83 3.89
CA ILE A 132 4.81 -11.49 2.47
C ILE A 132 3.84 -12.44 1.73
N PRO A 133 2.86 -11.91 0.99
CA PRO A 133 1.94 -12.74 0.21
C PRO A 133 2.68 -13.61 -0.82
N ASN A 134 2.38 -14.92 -0.80
CA ASN A 134 2.81 -15.83 -1.86
C ASN A 134 1.82 -15.74 -3.03
N GLU A 135 2.14 -14.90 -4.01
CA GLU A 135 1.23 -14.60 -5.13
C GLU A 135 1.83 -14.92 -6.50
N ASN A 136 0.98 -15.42 -7.40
CA ASN A 136 1.25 -15.37 -8.83
C ASN A 136 0.69 -14.04 -9.37
N LEU A 137 1.57 -13.20 -9.93
CA LEU A 137 1.24 -11.88 -10.46
C LEU A 137 0.82 -11.91 -11.95
N ASP A 138 0.58 -13.08 -12.52
CA ASP A 138 0.19 -13.22 -13.94
C ASP A 138 -1.14 -12.50 -14.25
N ASN A 139 -2.05 -12.44 -13.28
CA ASN A 139 -3.31 -11.71 -13.37
C ASN A 139 -3.14 -10.18 -13.42
N LEU A 140 -1.97 -9.66 -13.03
CA LEU A 140 -1.63 -8.23 -13.08
C LEU A 140 -0.98 -7.83 -14.40
N ASN A 141 -0.74 -8.78 -15.31
CA ASN A 141 -0.26 -8.46 -16.65
C ASN A 141 -1.34 -7.67 -17.40
N ILE A 142 -1.04 -6.42 -17.73
CA ILE A 142 -1.93 -5.58 -18.55
C ILE A 142 -1.72 -5.82 -20.05
N LEU A 143 -0.57 -6.38 -20.42
CA LEU A 143 -0.27 -6.87 -21.77
C LEU A 143 0.71 -8.03 -21.68
N LYS A 144 0.46 -9.09 -22.44
CA LYS A 144 1.38 -10.22 -22.66
C LYS A 144 1.44 -10.52 -24.15
N ILE A 145 2.60 -10.32 -24.76
CA ILE A 145 2.75 -10.34 -26.23
C ILE A 145 4.13 -10.85 -26.64
N GLU A 146 4.22 -11.50 -27.79
CA GLU A 146 5.51 -11.83 -28.42
C GLU A 146 6.27 -10.55 -28.77
N SER A 147 7.56 -10.51 -28.46
CA SER A 147 8.40 -9.32 -28.61
C SER A 147 8.42 -8.77 -30.04
N GLU A 148 8.32 -9.65 -31.04
CA GLU A 148 8.31 -9.25 -32.45
C GLU A 148 7.03 -8.51 -32.85
N LYS A 149 5.91 -8.77 -32.17
CA LYS A 149 4.59 -8.15 -32.41
C LYS A 149 4.41 -6.80 -31.69
N PHE A 150 5.40 -6.33 -30.95
CA PHE A 150 5.37 -5.05 -30.25
C PHE A 150 6.44 -4.10 -30.79
N ASP A 151 6.09 -2.84 -31.03
CA ASP A 151 7.03 -1.81 -31.47
C ASP A 151 7.70 -1.11 -30.28
N MET A 152 8.66 -1.83 -29.66
CA MET A 152 9.38 -1.35 -28.49
C MET A 152 10.13 -0.04 -28.74
N ASN A 153 10.71 0.14 -29.92
CA ASN A 153 11.51 1.34 -30.23
C ASN A 153 10.62 2.57 -30.28
N LYS A 154 9.47 2.48 -30.98
CA LYS A 154 8.52 3.58 -31.05
C LYS A 154 7.93 3.88 -29.67
N PHE A 155 7.56 2.85 -28.91
CA PHE A 155 7.05 2.99 -27.53
C PHE A 155 8.01 3.77 -26.62
N LEU A 156 9.30 3.39 -26.61
CA LEU A 156 10.31 4.06 -25.78
C LEU A 156 10.60 5.49 -26.24
N ASN A 157 10.64 5.73 -27.55
CA ASN A 157 10.86 7.07 -28.10
C ASN A 157 9.69 8.01 -27.77
N ASP A 158 8.46 7.57 -27.95
CA ASP A 158 7.28 8.39 -27.66
C ASP A 158 7.19 8.72 -26.15
N ILE A 159 7.49 7.76 -25.26
CA ILE A 159 7.57 8.05 -23.81
C ILE A 159 8.63 9.12 -23.54
N LYS A 160 9.82 8.95 -24.13
CA LYS A 160 10.92 9.89 -23.93
C LYS A 160 10.55 11.29 -24.41
N GLU A 161 10.05 11.42 -25.63
CA GLU A 161 9.65 12.72 -26.19
C GLU A 161 8.53 13.38 -25.37
N ASN A 162 7.56 12.61 -24.90
CA ASN A 162 6.39 13.15 -24.21
C ASN A 162 6.67 13.52 -22.74
N LEU A 163 7.73 12.99 -22.14
CA LEU A 163 8.10 13.24 -20.75
C LEU A 163 9.44 14.00 -20.59
N ASP A 164 10.15 14.35 -21.68
CA ASP A 164 11.51 14.94 -21.64
C ASP A 164 11.59 16.24 -20.82
N GLU A 165 10.51 17.01 -20.78
CA GLU A 165 10.44 18.29 -20.05
C GLU A 165 10.30 18.11 -18.52
N VAL A 166 9.90 16.91 -18.07
CA VAL A 166 9.57 16.64 -16.65
C VAL A 166 10.46 15.58 -16.01
N THR A 167 10.92 14.57 -16.76
CA THR A 167 11.78 13.51 -16.21
C THR A 167 12.66 12.87 -17.27
N GLU A 168 13.79 12.31 -16.84
CA GLU A 168 14.65 11.50 -17.71
C GLU A 168 14.02 10.11 -17.91
N ALA A 169 13.20 9.97 -18.95
CA ALA A 169 12.42 8.76 -19.21
C ALA A 169 13.19 7.66 -19.95
N ASN A 170 14.44 7.41 -19.56
CA ASN A 170 15.24 6.29 -20.09
C ASN A 170 14.88 4.97 -19.36
N PRO A 171 14.93 3.81 -20.03
CA PRO A 171 14.74 2.51 -19.38
C PRO A 171 15.69 2.31 -18.19
N ILE A 172 15.13 1.92 -17.05
CA ILE A 172 15.90 1.61 -15.84
C ILE A 172 15.95 0.10 -15.68
N PHE A 173 17.13 -0.50 -15.80
CA PHE A 173 17.30 -1.95 -15.65
C PHE A 173 17.06 -2.40 -14.21
N MET A 174 16.27 -3.46 -14.07
CA MET A 174 15.72 -3.91 -12.79
C MET A 174 15.98 -5.39 -12.54
N GLU A 175 16.33 -5.74 -11.31
CA GLU A 175 16.46 -7.12 -10.81
C GLU A 175 15.26 -7.43 -9.91
N LYS A 176 14.62 -8.57 -10.16
CA LYS A 176 13.50 -9.03 -9.33
C LYS A 176 14.03 -9.42 -7.95
N SER A 177 13.35 -8.96 -6.90
CA SER A 177 13.68 -9.30 -5.53
C SER A 177 13.47 -10.80 -5.25
N GLU A 178 14.36 -11.39 -4.47
CA GLU A 178 14.18 -12.76 -3.94
C GLU A 178 13.14 -12.81 -2.80
N LEU A 179 12.82 -11.67 -2.18
CA LEU A 179 11.90 -11.60 -1.05
C LEU A 179 10.43 -11.65 -1.47
N THR A 180 10.10 -11.05 -2.61
CA THR A 180 8.72 -10.96 -3.10
C THR A 180 8.70 -10.80 -4.62
N PRO A 181 7.74 -11.43 -5.31
CA PRO A 181 7.61 -11.26 -6.76
C PRO A 181 7.19 -9.85 -7.19
N ARG A 182 6.77 -8.99 -6.25
CA ARG A 182 6.29 -7.61 -6.52
C ARG A 182 7.39 -6.57 -6.58
N LEU A 183 8.51 -6.81 -5.91
CA LEU A 183 9.58 -5.81 -5.78
C LEU A 183 10.69 -6.08 -6.78
N PHE A 184 11.20 -5.00 -7.32
CA PHE A 184 12.34 -4.96 -8.21
C PHE A 184 13.30 -3.88 -7.72
N ILE A 185 14.59 -4.15 -7.77
CA ILE A 185 15.65 -3.24 -7.34
C ILE A 185 16.48 -2.89 -8.57
N LYS A 186 16.89 -1.63 -8.69
CA LYS A 186 17.74 -1.21 -9.80
C LYS A 186 18.99 -2.08 -9.89
N SER A 187 19.22 -2.62 -11.08
CA SER A 187 20.40 -3.42 -11.36
C SER A 187 21.66 -2.56 -11.36
N LYS A 188 22.75 -3.14 -10.85
CA LYS A 188 24.10 -2.56 -10.99
C LYS A 188 24.69 -2.80 -12.39
N SER A 189 24.08 -3.68 -13.19
CA SER A 189 24.57 -4.12 -14.50
C SER A 189 23.50 -3.90 -15.57
N ALA A 190 23.73 -2.91 -16.44
CA ALA A 190 22.84 -2.56 -17.55
C ALA A 190 22.65 -3.71 -18.57
N ASN A 191 23.52 -4.72 -18.58
CA ASN A 191 23.52 -5.77 -19.61
C ASN A 191 22.88 -7.09 -19.15
N SER A 192 22.37 -7.17 -17.91
CA SER A 192 22.02 -8.47 -17.31
C SER A 192 20.53 -8.72 -17.11
N THR A 193 19.67 -7.72 -17.26
CA THR A 193 18.28 -7.88 -16.86
C THR A 193 17.33 -7.98 -18.04
N LYS A 194 16.57 -9.07 -18.03
CA LYS A 194 15.35 -9.24 -18.84
C LYS A 194 14.23 -8.31 -18.39
N CYS A 195 14.44 -7.55 -17.32
CA CYS A 195 13.43 -6.68 -16.71
C CYS A 195 13.92 -5.23 -16.67
N PHE A 196 13.03 -4.30 -16.97
CA PHE A 196 13.31 -2.86 -16.85
C PHE A 196 12.03 -2.10 -16.54
N TYR A 197 12.20 -0.96 -15.87
CA TYR A 197 11.14 0.00 -15.61
C TYR A 197 11.19 1.12 -16.65
N ILE A 198 10.02 1.64 -17.02
CA ILE A 198 9.87 2.84 -17.83
C ILE A 198 8.70 3.67 -17.29
N PRO A 199 8.85 4.99 -17.07
CA PRO A 199 7.78 5.81 -16.52
C PRO A 199 6.65 6.00 -17.54
N PHE A 200 5.45 6.18 -17.01
CA PHE A 200 4.27 6.60 -17.77
C PHE A 200 3.72 7.91 -17.24
N ALA A 201 3.62 8.05 -15.92
CA ALA A 201 3.09 9.24 -15.26
C ALA A 201 4.05 9.69 -14.17
N THR A 202 4.37 10.99 -14.18
CA THR A 202 5.29 11.64 -13.24
C THR A 202 4.65 12.90 -12.69
N TYR A 203 5.04 13.30 -11.48
CA TYR A 203 4.65 14.60 -10.97
C TYR A 203 5.31 15.70 -11.82
N GLY A 204 4.54 16.75 -12.14
CA GLY A 204 5.01 17.90 -12.89
C GLY A 204 6.09 18.71 -12.15
N SER A 205 6.69 19.68 -12.85
CA SER A 205 7.68 20.56 -12.26
C SER A 205 7.03 21.65 -11.38
N SER A 206 7.83 22.45 -10.67
CA SER A 206 7.35 23.58 -9.86
C SER A 206 6.55 24.65 -10.62
N TYR A 207 6.53 24.59 -11.96
CA TYR A 207 5.79 25.52 -12.83
C TYR A 207 4.50 24.94 -13.40
N ASP A 208 4.26 23.64 -13.21
CA ASP A 208 3.14 22.88 -13.76
C ASP A 208 2.65 21.92 -12.66
N ASP A 209 1.62 22.34 -11.93
CA ASP A 209 1.00 21.49 -10.91
C ASP A 209 0.15 20.40 -11.60
N GLY A 210 0.24 19.17 -11.09
CA GLY A 210 -0.46 18.00 -11.63
C GLY A 210 0.46 16.90 -12.16
N ILE A 211 -0.17 15.81 -12.61
CA ILE A 211 0.50 14.61 -13.10
C ILE A 211 0.58 14.67 -14.63
N VAL A 212 1.79 14.55 -15.17
CA VAL A 212 2.05 14.53 -16.61
C VAL A 212 2.20 13.09 -17.08
N CYS A 213 1.42 12.70 -18.08
CA CYS A 213 1.37 11.33 -18.59
C CYS A 213 2.00 11.21 -19.99
N ALA A 214 2.57 10.05 -20.30
CA ALA A 214 3.24 9.77 -21.57
C ALA A 214 2.29 9.73 -22.77
N ASN A 215 0.97 9.64 -22.54
CA ASN A 215 -0.05 9.81 -23.58
C ASN A 215 -0.37 11.31 -23.86
N LYS A 216 0.37 12.25 -23.26
CA LYS A 216 0.20 13.71 -23.33
C LYS A 216 -1.01 14.26 -22.57
N GLU A 217 -1.72 13.41 -21.84
CA GLU A 217 -2.77 13.87 -20.94
C GLU A 217 -2.16 14.37 -19.62
N ARG A 218 -2.93 15.24 -18.95
CA ARG A 218 -2.58 15.80 -17.65
C ARG A 218 -3.71 15.55 -16.68
N ILE A 219 -3.35 15.17 -15.46
CA ILE A 219 -4.30 15.01 -14.37
C ILE A 219 -4.04 16.13 -13.36
N GLU A 220 -4.93 17.12 -13.35
CA GLU A 220 -4.84 18.30 -12.47
C GLU A 220 -5.46 18.03 -11.10
N ASP A 221 -6.45 17.13 -11.05
CA ASP A 221 -7.11 16.76 -9.81
C ASP A 221 -6.32 15.68 -9.06
N ILE A 222 -5.54 16.09 -8.07
CA ILE A 222 -4.75 15.20 -7.22
C ILE A 222 -5.60 14.34 -6.28
N ASP A 223 -6.88 14.69 -6.07
CA ASP A 223 -7.84 13.90 -5.28
C ASP A 223 -8.50 12.79 -6.10
N SER A 224 -8.21 12.73 -7.41
CA SER A 224 -8.67 11.65 -8.26
C SER A 224 -8.16 10.28 -7.80
N ASP A 225 -8.97 9.26 -7.99
CA ASP A 225 -8.63 7.89 -7.58
C ASP A 225 -7.47 7.33 -8.42
N MET A 226 -6.25 7.39 -7.85
CA MET A 226 -5.02 6.79 -8.39
C MET A 226 -4.83 5.34 -7.93
N GLY A 227 -5.72 4.84 -7.07
CA GLY A 227 -5.62 3.53 -6.45
C GLY A 227 -4.40 3.35 -5.56
N ASP A 228 -3.63 2.32 -5.85
CA ASP A 228 -2.40 1.98 -5.13
C ASP A 228 -1.22 2.87 -5.54
N LEU A 229 -1.34 3.60 -6.66
CA LEU A 229 -0.26 4.42 -7.18
C LEU A 229 0.00 5.64 -6.30
N GLU A 230 1.28 5.88 -6.00
CA GLU A 230 1.76 7.10 -5.37
C GLU A 230 2.66 7.87 -6.35
N ILE A 231 2.23 9.04 -6.79
CA ILE A 231 3.00 9.89 -7.70
C ILE A 231 3.38 11.17 -6.95
N THR A 232 4.68 11.37 -6.79
CA THR A 232 5.28 12.50 -6.07
C THR A 232 6.59 12.89 -6.74
N VAL A 233 7.28 13.92 -6.22
CA VAL A 233 8.59 14.34 -6.73
C VAL A 233 9.64 13.20 -6.75
N THR A 234 9.49 12.17 -5.92
CA THR A 234 10.41 11.03 -5.86
C THR A 234 9.78 9.71 -6.31
N LYS A 235 8.49 9.71 -6.66
CA LYS A 235 7.76 8.51 -7.04
C LYS A 235 7.01 8.72 -8.35
N ASP A 236 7.22 7.81 -9.28
CA ASP A 236 6.54 7.81 -10.58
C ASP A 236 5.65 6.57 -10.69
N ALA A 237 4.68 6.62 -11.60
CA ALA A 237 3.93 5.45 -12.04
C ALA A 237 4.36 5.06 -13.45
N GLY A 238 4.51 3.76 -13.69
CA GLY A 238 5.00 3.27 -14.98
C GLY A 238 4.91 1.77 -15.12
N TYR A 239 5.59 1.27 -16.13
CA TYR A 239 5.58 -0.16 -16.46
C TYR A 239 6.83 -0.83 -15.92
N ILE A 240 6.66 -1.93 -15.20
CA ILE A 240 7.70 -2.95 -15.16
C ILE A 240 7.48 -3.89 -16.34
N ILE A 241 8.52 -4.06 -17.15
CA ILE A 241 8.49 -4.85 -18.38
C ILE A 241 9.46 -6.00 -18.20
N GLU A 242 8.97 -7.23 -18.35
CA GLU A 242 9.79 -8.44 -18.32
C GLU A 242 9.80 -9.06 -19.74
N ASN A 243 10.97 -9.36 -20.27
CA ASN A 243 11.18 -10.04 -21.55
C ASN A 243 11.75 -11.45 -21.30
N ILE A 244 10.87 -12.44 -21.21
CA ILE A 244 11.25 -13.82 -20.92
C ILE A 244 10.85 -14.68 -22.11
N ASN A 245 11.83 -15.37 -22.70
CA ASN A 245 11.62 -16.26 -23.84
C ASN A 245 10.91 -15.57 -25.02
N ASN A 246 11.32 -14.33 -25.34
CA ASN A 246 10.71 -13.47 -26.38
C ASN A 246 9.24 -13.13 -26.13
N ILE A 247 8.77 -13.26 -24.88
CA ILE A 247 7.46 -12.76 -24.45
C ILE A 247 7.69 -11.55 -23.57
N LEU A 248 7.11 -10.42 -23.98
CA LEU A 248 7.01 -9.21 -23.19
C LEU A 248 5.79 -9.31 -22.29
N THR A 249 5.97 -9.06 -21.00
CA THR A 249 4.88 -8.86 -20.05
C THR A 249 5.00 -7.49 -19.41
N PHE A 250 3.90 -6.75 -19.40
CA PHE A 250 3.80 -5.41 -18.84
C PHE A 250 2.92 -5.45 -17.59
N LYS A 251 3.39 -4.87 -16.49
CA LYS A 251 2.60 -4.67 -15.27
C LYS A 251 2.72 -3.22 -14.81
N ILE A 252 1.67 -2.71 -14.17
CA ILE A 252 1.64 -1.37 -13.58
C ILE A 252 2.45 -1.39 -12.28
N SER A 253 3.24 -0.35 -12.07
CA SER A 253 4.13 -0.26 -10.92
C SER A 253 4.41 1.17 -10.50
N ASN A 254 4.73 1.35 -9.21
CA ASN A 254 5.40 2.55 -8.74
C ASN A 254 6.89 2.38 -8.80
N PHE A 255 7.59 3.45 -9.18
CA PHE A 255 9.04 3.55 -9.04
C PHE A 255 9.37 4.60 -8.00
N ASN A 256 10.19 4.24 -7.02
CA ASN A 256 10.75 5.18 -6.06
C ASN A 256 12.22 5.44 -6.42
N SER A 257 12.50 6.67 -6.84
CA SER A 257 13.82 7.10 -7.28
C SER A 257 14.78 7.35 -6.12
N LYS A 258 14.28 7.47 -4.88
CA LYS A 258 15.05 7.79 -3.68
C LYS A 258 14.46 7.16 -2.42
N THR A 259 14.88 5.94 -2.12
CA THR A 259 14.65 5.33 -0.81
C THR A 259 15.63 5.86 0.25
N GLU A 260 15.35 5.66 1.54
CA GLU A 260 16.22 6.10 2.65
C GLU A 260 17.65 5.53 2.54
N ASN A 261 17.78 4.30 2.02
CA ASN A 261 19.08 3.65 1.80
C ASN A 261 19.69 3.95 0.42
N ASN A 262 19.18 4.95 -0.29
CA ASN A 262 19.60 5.35 -1.65
C ASN A 262 19.46 4.25 -2.72
N ASN A 263 18.64 3.23 -2.47
CA ASN A 263 18.22 2.30 -3.51
C ASN A 263 17.13 2.93 -4.37
N GLN A 264 17.03 2.46 -5.61
CA GLN A 264 15.90 2.74 -6.49
C GLN A 264 15.11 1.44 -6.67
N ILE A 265 13.81 1.51 -6.45
CA ILE A 265 12.95 0.32 -6.38
C ILE A 265 11.70 0.51 -7.21
N THR A 266 11.20 -0.58 -7.77
CA THR A 266 9.90 -0.64 -8.42
C THR A 266 9.03 -1.67 -7.71
N GLN A 267 7.76 -1.31 -7.46
CA GLN A 267 6.77 -2.19 -6.83
C GLN A 267 5.56 -2.36 -7.75
N VAL A 268 5.22 -3.60 -8.07
CA VAL A 268 3.98 -3.93 -8.80
C VAL A 268 2.76 -3.70 -7.91
N VAL A 269 1.78 -2.97 -8.44
CA VAL A 269 0.53 -2.62 -7.75
C VAL A 269 -0.67 -3.35 -8.36
N ASP A 270 -1.76 -3.47 -7.61
CA ASP A 270 -2.97 -4.16 -8.09
C ASP A 270 -3.93 -3.21 -8.81
N TYR A 271 -4.08 -2.01 -8.24
CA TYR A 271 -5.03 -1.02 -8.73
C TYR A 271 -4.32 0.28 -9.11
N GLY A 272 -4.44 0.67 -10.38
CA GLY A 272 -3.85 1.90 -10.91
C GLY A 272 -4.87 3.01 -11.16
N GLY A 273 -6.07 2.92 -10.57
CA GLY A 273 -7.07 3.98 -10.66
C GLY A 273 -7.39 4.42 -12.09
N ILE A 274 -7.56 5.73 -12.25
CA ILE A 274 -7.80 6.39 -13.55
C ILE A 274 -6.62 6.25 -14.53
N ILE A 275 -5.40 6.02 -14.03
CA ILE A 275 -4.20 5.87 -14.85
C ILE A 275 -4.16 4.52 -15.57
N LYS A 276 -4.75 3.46 -14.97
CA LYS A 276 -4.71 2.11 -15.55
C LYS A 276 -5.31 2.02 -16.96
N PRO A 277 -6.52 2.54 -17.23
CA PRO A 277 -7.05 2.62 -18.60
C PRO A 277 -6.13 3.36 -19.57
N MET A 278 -5.60 4.52 -19.18
CA MET A 278 -4.69 5.33 -20.02
C MET A 278 -3.43 4.54 -20.40
N MET A 279 -2.85 3.81 -19.44
CA MET A 279 -1.69 2.96 -19.66
C MET A 279 -1.98 1.81 -20.64
N ILE A 280 -3.14 1.15 -20.51
CA ILE A 280 -3.56 0.05 -21.38
C ILE A 280 -3.77 0.55 -22.81
N GLU A 281 -4.48 1.66 -22.98
CA GLU A 281 -4.73 2.27 -24.29
C GLU A 281 -3.43 2.71 -24.97
N PHE A 282 -2.54 3.34 -24.22
CA PHE A 282 -1.23 3.75 -24.71
C PHE A 282 -0.43 2.54 -25.20
N LEU A 283 -0.31 1.47 -24.40
CA LEU A 283 0.39 0.23 -24.79
C LEU A 283 -0.19 -0.40 -26.06
N ASN A 284 -1.52 -0.47 -26.17
CA ASN A 284 -2.17 -1.11 -27.30
C ASN A 284 -1.87 -0.41 -28.63
N SER A 285 -1.54 0.88 -28.62
CA SER A 285 -1.17 1.64 -29.82
C SER A 285 0.16 1.22 -30.47
N TYR A 286 0.97 0.41 -29.76
CA TYR A 286 2.27 -0.09 -30.21
C TYR A 286 2.26 -1.57 -30.63
N ILE A 287 1.09 -2.21 -30.61
CA ILE A 287 0.94 -3.56 -31.16
C ILE A 287 1.01 -3.47 -32.69
N LYS A 288 1.92 -4.24 -33.29
CA LYS A 288 2.06 -4.30 -34.75
C LYS A 288 0.90 -5.11 -35.34
N ASN A 289 0.29 -4.55 -36.39
CA ASN A 289 -0.71 -5.24 -37.19
C ASN A 289 -0.08 -6.29 -38.10
#